data_AF-Q3UA16-F1
#
_entry.id   AF-Q3UA16-F1
#
_cell.length_a   1.000
_cell.length_b   1.000
_cell.length_c   1.000
_cell.angle_alpha   90.00
_cell.angle_beta   90.00
_cell.angle_gamma   90.00
#
_symmetry.space_group_name_H-M   'P 1'
#
loop_
_entity.id
_entity.type
_entity.pdbx_description
1 polymer ?
#
loop_
_entity_poly.entity_id
_entity_poly.type
_entity_poly.pdbx_seq_one_letter_code
_entity_poly.pdbx_strand_id
1 'polypeptide(L)'
;MGEDELALLNQSINEFGDKFRNRLDDNHSQVLGLRDAFKDSMKAFSEKMSLKLKEEERMTEMILEYKNQLCKQNKLIQEKKENVLKMIAEVKGKEQESEELTAKIQELKEEYARKRETISTANKANEERLKGLQKSADLYRDYLGLEIRKIHGNKLQFIFTSIDPKNPESPYMFSMSINEAKEYEVYDSSPHLECLAEFQEKVRKTNNFSAFLANIRKAFIAKVHN
;
A
#
# COMPACT_ATOMS: atom_id res chain seq x y z
N MET A 1 -2.67 74.62 124.99
CA MET A 1 -1.83 74.27 123.82
C MET A 1 -2.01 72.83 123.33
N GLY A 2 -2.63 71.90 124.10
CA GLY A 2 -2.78 70.50 123.65
C GLY A 2 -4.02 70.17 122.78
N GLU A 3 -5.10 70.95 122.84
CA GLU A 3 -6.33 70.65 122.05
C GLU A 3 -6.16 70.96 120.55
N ASP A 4 -5.46 72.04 120.19
CA ASP A 4 -5.15 72.35 118.78
C ASP A 4 -4.23 71.31 118.14
N GLU A 5 -3.24 70.77 118.88
CA GLU A 5 -2.38 69.69 118.40
C GLU A 5 -3.17 68.40 118.15
N LEU A 6 -4.15 68.09 119.01
CA LEU A 6 -5.02 66.92 118.84
C LEU A 6 -5.93 67.07 117.61
N ALA A 7 -6.48 68.27 117.39
CA ALA A 7 -7.31 68.57 116.22
C ALA A 7 -6.50 68.48 114.91
N LEU A 8 -5.28 69.04 114.89
CA LEU A 8 -4.35 68.93 113.75
C LEU A 8 -3.94 67.48 113.48
N LEU A 9 -3.68 66.69 114.54
CA LEU A 9 -3.38 65.27 114.40
C LEU A 9 -4.57 64.51 113.78
N ASN A 10 -5.79 64.76 114.27
CA ASN A 10 -6.98 64.09 113.76
C ASN A 10 -7.29 64.47 112.30
N GLN A 11 -7.09 65.74 111.94
CA GLN A 11 -7.15 66.18 110.54
C GLN A 11 -6.09 65.47 109.68
N SER A 12 -4.84 65.39 110.14
CA SER A 12 -3.78 64.69 109.43
C SER A 12 -4.06 63.20 109.25
N ILE A 13 -4.69 62.55 110.25
CA ILE A 13 -5.08 61.13 110.17
C ILE A 13 -6.19 60.95 109.12
N ASN A 14 -7.20 61.83 109.13
CA ASN A 14 -8.29 61.76 108.14
C ASN A 14 -7.78 62.04 106.72
N GLU A 15 -6.95 63.05 106.53
CA GLU A 15 -6.31 63.34 105.24
C GLU A 15 -5.42 62.18 104.76
N PHE A 16 -4.69 61.54 105.67
CA PHE A 16 -3.91 60.36 105.35
C PHE A 16 -4.82 59.18 104.95
N GLY A 17 -5.89 58.95 105.70
CA GLY A 17 -6.88 57.89 105.43
C GLY A 17 -7.55 58.07 104.06
N ASP A 18 -7.94 59.29 103.71
CA ASP A 18 -8.53 59.60 102.40
C ASP A 18 -7.52 59.47 101.27
N LYS A 19 -6.29 59.95 101.46
CA LYS A 19 -5.20 59.73 100.48
C LYS A 19 -4.88 58.25 100.30
N PHE A 20 -4.97 57.44 101.36
CA PHE A 20 -4.69 56.01 101.29
C PHE A 20 -5.80 55.24 100.57
N ARG A 21 -7.08 55.51 100.91
CA ARG A 21 -8.24 54.94 100.21
C ARG A 21 -8.26 55.28 98.73
N ASN A 22 -8.10 56.56 98.38
CA ASN A 22 -8.08 56.99 96.98
C ASN A 22 -6.94 56.32 96.19
N ARG A 23 -5.75 56.15 96.80
CA ARG A 23 -4.62 55.46 96.12
C ARG A 23 -4.87 53.97 95.92
N LEU A 24 -5.53 53.32 96.88
CA LEU A 24 -5.94 51.92 96.78
C LEU A 24 -6.99 51.73 95.68
N ASP A 25 -8.01 52.59 95.64
CA ASP A 25 -9.06 52.54 94.62
C ASP A 25 -8.53 52.89 93.22
N ASP A 26 -7.65 53.89 93.10
CA ASP A 26 -6.96 54.22 91.85
C ASP A 26 -6.06 53.07 91.37
N ASN A 27 -5.25 52.48 92.25
CA ASN A 27 -4.44 51.32 91.88
C ASN A 27 -5.32 50.12 91.49
N HIS A 28 -6.42 49.88 92.22
CA HIS A 28 -7.33 48.78 91.92
C HIS A 28 -7.99 48.96 90.55
N SER A 29 -8.48 50.16 90.24
CA SER A 29 -9.08 50.48 88.95
C SER A 29 -8.06 50.41 87.80
N GLN A 30 -6.82 50.89 87.99
CA GLN A 30 -5.74 50.77 87.01
C GLN A 30 -5.36 49.30 86.74
N VAL A 31 -5.22 48.48 87.78
CA VAL A 31 -4.90 47.05 87.65
C VAL A 31 -6.04 46.30 86.94
N LEU A 32 -7.30 46.60 87.26
CA LEU A 32 -8.46 46.05 86.56
C LEU A 32 -8.47 46.47 85.09
N GLY A 33 -8.22 47.74 84.79
CA GLY A 33 -8.14 48.25 83.42
C GLY A 33 -7.03 47.60 82.60
N LEU A 34 -5.83 47.45 83.17
CA LEU A 34 -4.72 46.73 82.52
C LEU A 34 -5.03 45.25 82.29
N ARG A 35 -5.67 44.59 83.26
CA ARG A 35 -6.08 43.19 83.15
C ARG A 35 -7.11 43.01 82.03
N ASP A 36 -8.09 43.89 81.97
CA ASP A 36 -9.16 43.81 80.97
C ASP A 36 -8.61 44.16 79.57
N ALA A 37 -7.76 45.17 79.45
CA ALA A 37 -7.05 45.48 78.20
C ALA A 37 -6.13 44.32 77.72
N PHE A 38 -5.42 43.66 78.64
CA PHE A 38 -4.62 42.49 78.32
C PHE A 38 -5.49 41.31 77.86
N LYS A 39 -6.62 41.08 78.54
CA LYS A 39 -7.60 40.06 78.17
C LYS A 39 -8.17 40.31 76.76
N ASP A 40 -8.54 41.55 76.45
CA ASP A 40 -9.05 41.93 75.13
C ASP A 40 -7.96 41.80 74.05
N SER A 41 -6.72 42.20 74.35
CA SER A 41 -5.59 42.02 73.44
C SER A 41 -5.31 40.54 73.16
N MET A 42 -5.31 39.68 74.19
CA MET A 42 -5.18 38.23 74.01
C MET A 42 -6.33 37.65 73.18
N LYS A 43 -7.56 38.11 73.40
CA LYS A 43 -8.73 37.69 72.62
C LYS A 43 -8.58 38.07 71.15
N ALA A 44 -8.26 39.34 70.86
CA ALA A 44 -8.04 39.82 69.50
C ALA A 44 -6.87 39.10 68.81
N PHE A 45 -5.79 38.80 69.54
CA PHE A 45 -4.67 38.02 69.03
C PHE A 45 -5.09 36.58 68.70
N SER A 46 -5.84 35.92 69.60
CA SER A 46 -6.37 34.57 69.37
C SER A 46 -7.30 34.51 68.16
N GLU A 47 -8.17 35.50 67.98
CA GLU A 47 -9.04 35.62 66.80
C GLU A 47 -8.24 35.82 65.51
N LYS A 48 -7.23 36.69 65.54
CA LYS A 48 -6.32 36.93 64.39
C LYS A 48 -5.55 35.66 64.02
N MET A 49 -5.01 34.94 65.00
CA MET A 49 -4.33 33.67 64.77
C MET A 49 -5.27 32.62 64.19
N SER A 50 -6.50 32.54 64.69
CA SER A 50 -7.52 31.62 64.17
C SER A 50 -7.91 31.92 62.72
N LEU A 51 -8.02 33.21 62.35
CA LEU A 51 -8.26 33.62 60.97
C LEU A 51 -7.08 33.26 60.06
N LYS A 52 -5.85 33.50 60.52
CA LYS A 52 -4.64 33.15 59.75
C LYS A 52 -4.49 31.66 59.52
N LEU A 53 -4.80 30.84 60.52
CA LEU A 53 -4.81 29.38 60.37
C LEU A 53 -5.81 28.94 59.28
N LYS A 54 -7.04 29.47 59.29
CA LYS A 54 -8.04 29.17 58.25
C LYS A 54 -7.63 29.63 56.86
N GLU A 55 -6.99 30.79 56.74
CA GLU A 55 -6.44 31.26 55.46
C GLU A 55 -5.36 30.31 54.92
N GLU A 56 -4.47 29.82 55.78
CA GLU A 56 -3.41 28.87 55.44
C GLU A 56 -3.95 27.49 55.03
N GLU A 57 -4.95 26.98 55.76
CA GLU A 57 -5.68 25.75 55.40
C GLU A 57 -6.30 25.87 54.01
N ARG A 58 -7.02 26.97 53.74
CA ARG A 58 -7.62 27.23 52.43
C ARG A 58 -6.57 27.32 51.31
N MET A 59 -5.42 27.97 51.57
CA MET A 59 -4.33 28.04 50.59
C MET A 59 -3.75 26.65 50.31
N THR A 60 -3.60 25.82 51.34
CA THR A 60 -3.10 24.45 51.22
C THR A 60 -4.04 23.59 50.37
N GLU A 61 -5.35 23.71 50.59
CA GLU A 61 -6.37 23.04 49.77
C GLU A 61 -6.30 23.47 48.30
N MET A 62 -6.19 24.78 48.05
CA MET A 62 -6.04 25.30 46.67
C MET A 62 -4.77 24.78 45.99
N ILE A 63 -3.63 24.75 46.70
CA ILE A 63 -2.37 24.22 46.16
C ILE A 63 -2.52 22.73 45.81
N LEU A 64 -3.20 21.96 46.66
CA LEU A 64 -3.47 20.55 46.40
C LEU A 64 -4.36 20.36 45.17
N GLU A 65 -5.40 21.19 45.02
CA GLU A 65 -6.26 21.16 43.84
C GLU A 65 -5.48 21.50 42.56
N TYR A 66 -4.69 22.57 42.55
CA TYR A 66 -3.88 22.94 41.39
C TYR A 66 -2.84 21.86 41.05
N LYS A 67 -2.22 21.24 42.05
CA LYS A 67 -1.30 20.12 41.84
C LYS A 67 -2.01 18.93 41.16
N ASN A 68 -3.24 18.62 41.59
CA ASN A 68 -4.04 17.56 40.99
C ASN A 68 -4.46 17.90 39.55
N GLN A 69 -4.84 19.15 39.28
CA GLN A 69 -5.16 19.62 37.93
C GLN A 69 -3.95 19.56 37.01
N LEU A 70 -2.77 20.01 37.46
CA LEU A 70 -1.51 19.90 36.72
C LEU A 70 -1.15 18.44 36.41
N CYS A 71 -1.34 17.53 37.37
CA CYS A 71 -1.12 16.10 37.16
C CYS A 71 -2.03 15.55 36.06
N LYS A 72 -3.32 15.90 36.07
CA LYS A 72 -4.28 15.50 35.02
C LYS A 72 -3.90 16.06 33.65
N GLN A 73 -3.52 17.34 33.58
CA GLN A 73 -3.09 17.97 32.34
C GLN A 73 -1.80 17.33 31.78
N ASN A 74 -0.82 17.03 32.63
CA ASN A 74 0.40 16.36 32.20
C ASN A 74 0.14 14.96 31.63
N LYS A 75 -0.78 14.19 32.24
CA LYS A 75 -1.21 12.90 31.69
C LYS A 75 -1.84 13.07 30.30
N LEU A 76 -2.75 14.02 30.14
CA LEU A 76 -3.39 14.29 28.85
C LEU A 76 -2.38 14.76 27.78
N ILE A 77 -1.40 15.58 28.16
CA ILE A 77 -0.32 16.02 27.25
C ILE A 77 0.51 14.81 26.80
N GLN A 78 0.85 13.92 27.72
CA GLN A 78 1.63 12.73 27.41
C GLN A 78 0.89 11.78 26.46
N GLU A 79 -0.41 11.51 26.71
CA GLU A 79 -1.25 10.71 25.83
C GLU A 79 -1.36 11.34 24.43
N LYS A 80 -1.55 12.66 24.35
CA LYS A 80 -1.58 13.37 23.06
C LYS A 80 -0.24 13.29 22.33
N LYS A 81 0.87 13.42 23.04
CA LYS A 81 2.22 13.29 22.47
C LYS A 81 2.44 11.91 21.87
N GLU A 82 2.06 10.85 22.58
CA GLU A 82 2.17 9.47 22.10
C GLU A 82 1.29 9.24 20.86
N ASN A 83 0.06 9.75 20.87
CA ASN A 83 -0.82 9.68 19.71
C ASN A 83 -0.26 10.41 18.48
N VAL A 84 0.32 11.60 18.66
CA VAL A 84 0.97 12.34 17.58
C VAL A 84 2.17 11.57 17.02
N LEU A 85 3.01 10.99 17.89
CA LEU A 85 4.14 10.17 17.44
C LEU A 85 3.70 8.95 16.64
N LYS A 86 2.62 8.30 17.07
CA LYS A 86 2.01 7.18 16.33
C LYS A 86 1.52 7.62 14.95
N MET A 87 0.79 8.74 14.87
CA MET A 87 0.32 9.28 13.59
C MET A 87 1.47 9.64 12.65
N ILE A 88 2.56 10.23 13.17
CA ILE A 88 3.75 10.55 12.37
C ILE A 88 4.35 9.27 11.78
N ALA A 89 4.46 8.20 12.57
CA ALA A 89 4.97 6.92 12.10
C ALA A 89 4.05 6.30 11.03
N GLU A 90 2.74 6.36 11.21
CA GLU A 90 1.75 5.89 10.22
C GLU A 90 1.81 6.68 8.91
N VAL A 91 1.91 8.01 8.97
CA VAL A 91 2.04 8.86 7.78
C VAL A 91 3.32 8.54 7.03
N LYS A 92 4.45 8.43 7.73
CA LYS A 92 5.74 8.08 7.11
C LYS A 92 5.69 6.70 6.45
N GLY A 93 5.08 5.71 7.11
CA GLY A 93 4.93 4.37 6.53
C GLY A 93 4.08 4.38 5.25
N LYS A 94 2.98 5.14 5.23
CA LYS A 94 2.13 5.28 4.03
C LYS A 94 2.81 6.05 2.90
N GLU A 95 3.64 7.03 3.23
CA GLU A 95 4.42 7.78 2.24
C GLU A 95 5.41 6.85 1.52
N GLN A 96 6.12 6.01 2.27
CA GLN A 96 7.02 4.98 1.69
C GLN A 96 6.26 3.97 0.83
N GLU A 97 5.11 3.47 1.29
CA GLU A 97 4.27 2.56 0.50
C GLU A 97 3.79 3.22 -0.81
N SER A 98 3.44 4.51 -0.76
CA SER A 98 3.04 5.28 -1.94
C SER A 98 4.19 5.44 -2.94
N GLU A 99 5.41 5.69 -2.48
CA GLU A 99 6.60 5.76 -3.32
C GLU A 99 6.90 4.41 -4.00
N GLU A 100 6.85 3.31 -3.26
CA GLU A 100 7.05 1.95 -3.77
C GLU A 100 6.00 1.58 -4.84
N LEU A 101 4.73 1.87 -4.57
CA LEU A 101 3.66 1.64 -5.53
C LEU A 101 3.83 2.49 -6.79
N THR A 102 4.26 3.74 -6.64
CA THR A 102 4.51 4.64 -7.78
C THR A 102 5.65 4.11 -8.66
N ALA A 103 6.76 3.66 -8.05
CA ALA A 103 7.86 3.04 -8.77
C ALA A 103 7.41 1.77 -9.52
N LYS A 104 6.65 0.90 -8.86
CA LYS A 104 6.12 -0.33 -9.47
C LYS A 104 5.18 -0.06 -10.63
N ILE A 105 4.33 0.97 -10.54
CA ILE A 105 3.46 1.38 -11.64
C ILE A 105 4.30 1.83 -12.85
N GLN A 106 5.39 2.56 -12.61
CA GLN A 106 6.28 3.01 -13.69
C GLN A 106 6.98 1.83 -14.37
N GLU A 107 7.54 0.90 -13.60
CA GLU A 107 8.16 -0.31 -14.14
C GLU A 107 7.20 -1.13 -15.00
N LEU A 108 5.97 -1.34 -14.52
CA LEU A 108 4.94 -2.09 -15.25
C LEU A 108 4.53 -1.40 -16.56
N LYS A 109 4.46 -0.06 -16.57
CA LYS A 109 4.18 0.71 -17.80
C LYS A 109 5.29 0.51 -18.84
N GLU A 110 6.54 0.54 -18.42
CA GLU A 110 7.70 0.33 -19.31
C GLU A 110 7.78 -1.11 -19.82
N GLU A 111 7.51 -2.10 -18.95
CA GLU A 111 7.41 -3.50 -19.36
C GLU A 111 6.28 -3.72 -20.36
N TYR A 112 5.10 -3.15 -20.11
CA TYR A 112 3.96 -3.23 -21.02
C TYR A 112 4.28 -2.61 -22.39
N ALA A 113 4.93 -1.44 -22.41
CA ALA A 113 5.35 -0.79 -23.65
C ALA A 113 6.31 -1.66 -24.46
N ARG A 114 7.33 -2.23 -23.82
CA ARG A 114 8.30 -3.14 -24.47
C ARG A 114 7.63 -4.41 -25.03
N LYS A 115 6.74 -5.03 -24.26
CA LYS A 115 6.00 -6.23 -24.71
C LYS A 115 5.09 -5.90 -25.90
N ARG A 116 4.39 -4.76 -25.86
CA ARG A 116 3.53 -4.32 -26.95
C ARG A 116 4.33 -4.09 -28.25
N GLU A 117 5.49 -3.45 -28.16
CA GLU A 117 6.37 -3.25 -29.31
C GLU A 117 6.86 -4.59 -29.88
N THR A 118 7.31 -5.51 -29.03
CA THR A 118 7.75 -6.86 -29.43
C THR A 118 6.65 -7.64 -30.16
N ILE A 119 5.41 -7.59 -29.66
CA ILE A 119 4.27 -8.23 -30.31
C ILE A 119 3.98 -7.57 -31.65
N SER A 120 4.05 -6.25 -31.74
CA SER A 120 3.80 -5.51 -32.98
C SER A 120 4.82 -5.86 -34.07
N THR A 121 6.11 -5.97 -33.72
CA THR A 121 7.16 -6.33 -34.68
C THR A 121 7.04 -7.79 -35.14
N ALA A 122 6.76 -8.71 -34.21
CA ALA A 122 6.52 -10.12 -34.53
C ALA A 122 5.30 -10.31 -35.44
N ASN A 123 4.20 -9.60 -35.17
CA ASN A 123 3.01 -9.65 -36.02
C ASN A 123 3.29 -9.14 -37.43
N LYS A 124 4.00 -8.02 -37.57
CA LYS A 124 4.39 -7.49 -38.88
C LYS A 124 5.26 -8.50 -39.67
N ALA A 125 6.24 -9.11 -39.02
CA ALA A 125 7.08 -10.12 -39.64
C ALA A 125 6.28 -11.37 -40.08
N ASN A 126 5.32 -11.81 -39.25
CA ASN A 126 4.43 -12.91 -39.58
C ASN A 126 3.49 -12.57 -40.75
N GLU A 127 2.95 -11.35 -40.79
CA GLU A 127 2.12 -10.88 -41.91
C GLU A 127 2.90 -10.84 -43.22
N GLU A 128 4.12 -10.32 -43.21
CA GLU A 128 5.00 -10.30 -44.38
C GLU A 128 5.34 -11.72 -44.86
N ARG A 129 5.68 -12.61 -43.92
CA ARG A 129 5.93 -14.03 -44.22
C ARG A 129 4.69 -14.71 -44.79
N LEU A 130 3.51 -14.46 -44.23
CA LEU A 130 2.26 -15.04 -44.70
C LEU A 130 1.92 -14.54 -46.10
N LYS A 131 2.08 -13.23 -46.39
CA LYS A 131 1.91 -12.67 -47.74
C LYS A 131 2.87 -13.32 -48.74
N GLY A 132 4.12 -13.53 -48.36
CA GLY A 132 5.12 -14.21 -49.21
C GLY A 132 4.76 -15.67 -49.49
N LEU A 133 4.27 -16.40 -48.49
CA LEU A 133 3.80 -17.77 -48.63
C LEU A 133 2.55 -17.86 -49.51
N GLN A 134 1.59 -16.95 -49.29
CA GLN A 134 0.36 -16.88 -50.09
C GLN A 134 0.70 -16.61 -51.56
N LYS A 135 1.57 -15.63 -51.83
CA LYS A 135 2.04 -15.35 -53.18
C LYS A 135 2.70 -16.57 -53.82
N SER A 136 3.53 -17.30 -53.08
CA SER A 136 4.17 -18.53 -53.58
C SER A 136 3.13 -19.62 -53.88
N ALA A 137 2.13 -19.79 -53.00
CA ALA A 137 1.05 -20.75 -53.20
C ALA A 137 0.21 -20.40 -54.44
N ASP A 138 -0.11 -19.12 -54.63
CA ASP A 138 -0.83 -18.63 -55.81
C ASP A 138 -0.01 -18.88 -57.08
N LEU A 139 1.30 -18.61 -57.07
CA LEU A 139 2.18 -18.93 -58.21
C LEU A 139 2.17 -20.42 -58.57
N TYR A 140 2.23 -21.31 -57.58
CA TYR A 140 2.18 -22.75 -57.85
C TYR A 140 0.83 -23.18 -58.43
N ARG A 141 -0.27 -22.63 -57.91
CA ARG A 141 -1.61 -22.90 -58.44
C ARG A 141 -1.73 -22.39 -59.88
N ASP A 142 -1.34 -21.14 -60.14
CA ASP A 142 -1.63 -20.47 -61.40
C ASP A 142 -0.70 -20.94 -62.53
N TYR A 143 0.59 -21.19 -62.25
CA TYR A 143 1.56 -21.59 -63.29
C TYR A 143 1.75 -23.09 -63.42
N LEU A 144 1.64 -23.84 -62.32
CA LEU A 144 1.87 -25.28 -62.33
C LEU A 144 0.57 -26.06 -62.21
N GLY A 145 -0.58 -25.42 -62.02
CA GLY A 145 -1.81 -26.13 -61.65
C GLY A 145 -1.56 -27.00 -60.43
N LEU A 146 -0.77 -26.54 -59.45
CA LEU A 146 -0.38 -27.32 -58.29
C LEU A 146 -0.85 -26.64 -57.02
N GLU A 147 -1.74 -27.31 -56.30
CA GLU A 147 -2.20 -26.90 -54.99
C GLU A 147 -1.71 -27.88 -53.91
N ILE A 148 -1.29 -27.36 -52.76
CA ILE A 148 -0.84 -28.15 -51.62
C ILE A 148 -1.79 -27.88 -50.45
N ARG A 149 -2.47 -28.92 -49.97
CA ARG A 149 -3.39 -28.85 -48.83
C ARG A 149 -2.89 -29.67 -47.67
N LYS A 150 -3.10 -29.19 -46.46
CA LYS A 150 -2.93 -29.99 -45.25
C LYS A 150 -4.20 -30.78 -44.99
N ILE A 151 -4.07 -32.09 -44.82
CA ILE A 151 -5.16 -33.01 -44.47
C ILE A 151 -4.90 -33.63 -43.08
N HIS A 152 -5.86 -34.40 -42.58
CA HIS A 152 -5.77 -35.06 -41.27
C HIS A 152 -4.51 -35.95 -41.13
N GLY A 153 -4.06 -36.15 -39.89
CA GLY A 153 -2.92 -37.03 -39.60
C GLY A 153 -1.56 -36.45 -40.01
N ASN A 154 -1.44 -35.12 -40.06
CA ASN A 154 -0.21 -34.41 -40.45
C ASN A 154 0.28 -34.76 -41.88
N LYS A 155 -0.65 -35.14 -42.77
CA LYS A 155 -0.35 -35.43 -44.17
C LYS A 155 -0.59 -34.19 -45.04
N LEU A 156 0.13 -34.12 -46.14
CA LEU A 156 -0.05 -33.15 -47.21
C LEU A 156 -0.66 -33.84 -48.42
N GLN A 157 -1.66 -33.21 -49.01
CA GLN A 157 -2.24 -33.62 -50.29
C GLN A 157 -1.78 -32.64 -51.36
N PHE A 158 -1.19 -33.18 -52.42
CA PHE A 158 -0.77 -32.44 -53.59
C PHE A 158 -1.81 -32.69 -54.67
N ILE A 159 -2.36 -31.61 -55.21
CA ILE A 159 -3.44 -31.65 -56.20
C ILE A 159 -2.90 -30.98 -57.46
N PHE A 160 -2.83 -31.75 -58.53
CA PHE A 160 -2.53 -31.27 -59.87
C PHE A 160 -3.81 -31.04 -60.65
N THR A 161 -3.88 -29.91 -61.32
CA THR A 161 -4.85 -29.58 -62.38
C THR A 161 -4.08 -29.39 -63.70
N SER A 162 -4.83 -29.18 -64.78
CA SER A 162 -4.29 -29.03 -66.14
C SER A 162 -3.44 -30.25 -66.56
N ILE A 163 -3.91 -31.44 -66.17
CA ILE A 163 -3.33 -32.73 -66.58
C ILE A 163 -4.04 -33.25 -67.83
N ASP A 164 -5.37 -33.29 -67.80
CA ASP A 164 -6.20 -33.62 -68.95
C ASP A 164 -6.51 -32.35 -69.76
N PRO A 165 -6.00 -32.20 -71.00
CA PRO A 165 -6.31 -31.03 -71.82
C PRO A 165 -7.79 -30.87 -72.15
N LYS A 166 -8.58 -31.96 -72.11
CA LYS A 166 -10.03 -31.93 -72.35
C LYS A 166 -10.79 -31.43 -71.11
N ASN A 167 -10.25 -31.66 -69.92
CA ASN A 167 -10.84 -31.30 -68.63
C ASN A 167 -9.77 -30.70 -67.71
N PRO A 168 -9.32 -29.44 -67.94
CA PRO A 168 -8.21 -28.84 -67.21
C PRO A 168 -8.48 -28.69 -65.70
N GLU A 169 -9.74 -28.59 -65.29
CA GLU A 169 -10.12 -28.48 -63.87
C GLU A 169 -10.15 -29.83 -63.13
N SER A 170 -10.01 -30.96 -63.82
CA SER A 170 -10.03 -32.28 -63.20
C SER A 170 -8.86 -32.46 -62.23
N PRO A 171 -9.10 -32.80 -60.95
CA PRO A 171 -8.03 -32.95 -59.97
C PRO A 171 -7.35 -34.32 -60.05
N TYR A 172 -6.02 -34.32 -60.09
CA TYR A 172 -5.15 -35.49 -60.00
C TYR A 172 -4.30 -35.32 -58.75
N MET A 173 -4.48 -36.18 -57.76
CA MET A 173 -3.94 -35.93 -56.42
C MET A 173 -3.15 -37.10 -55.88
N PHE A 174 -2.20 -36.80 -55.01
CA PHE A 174 -1.54 -37.81 -54.18
C PHE A 174 -1.35 -37.26 -52.76
N SER A 175 -1.24 -38.15 -51.78
CA SER A 175 -1.02 -37.76 -50.39
C SER A 175 0.31 -38.31 -49.86
N MET A 176 0.97 -37.52 -49.01
CA MET A 176 2.24 -37.89 -48.41
C MET A 176 2.44 -37.25 -47.03
N SER A 177 3.40 -37.75 -46.27
CA SER A 177 3.90 -37.13 -45.05
C SER A 177 5.42 -37.23 -44.99
N ILE A 178 5.98 -36.63 -43.94
CA ILE A 178 7.35 -36.88 -43.50
C ILE A 178 7.22 -37.67 -42.20
N ASN A 179 7.77 -38.88 -42.18
CA ASN A 179 7.69 -39.77 -41.02
C ASN A 179 8.67 -39.34 -39.90
N GLU A 180 8.66 -40.05 -38.77
CA GLU A 180 9.54 -39.77 -37.63
C GLU A 180 11.04 -39.84 -37.97
N ALA A 181 11.41 -40.70 -38.93
CA ALA A 181 12.77 -40.82 -39.46
C ALA A 181 13.15 -39.67 -40.42
N LYS A 182 12.27 -38.67 -40.59
CA LYS A 182 12.41 -37.55 -41.53
C LYS A 182 12.47 -37.97 -43.00
N GLU A 183 11.89 -39.12 -43.33
CA GLU A 183 11.81 -39.64 -44.69
C GLU A 183 10.43 -39.39 -45.30
N TYR A 184 10.40 -39.24 -46.62
CA TYR A 184 9.15 -39.09 -47.37
C TYR A 184 8.34 -40.40 -47.34
N GLU A 185 7.07 -40.31 -46.99
CA GLU A 185 6.14 -41.44 -47.04
C GLU A 185 4.93 -41.04 -47.88
N VAL A 186 4.70 -41.76 -48.98
CA VAL A 186 3.64 -41.51 -49.96
C VAL A 186 2.59 -42.59 -49.76
N TYR A 187 1.32 -42.20 -49.59
CA TYR A 187 0.27 -43.15 -49.20
C TYR A 187 -0.52 -43.63 -50.41
N ASP A 188 -1.18 -42.71 -51.11
CA ASP A 188 -2.08 -43.01 -52.19
C ASP A 188 -2.07 -41.92 -53.25
N SER A 189 -2.59 -42.27 -54.44
CA SER A 189 -2.90 -41.32 -55.49
C SER A 189 -4.25 -41.62 -56.10
N SER A 190 -4.90 -40.58 -56.60
CA SER A 190 -6.12 -40.66 -57.39
C SER A 190 -5.91 -39.85 -58.68
N PRO A 191 -5.90 -40.50 -59.86
CA PRO A 191 -5.99 -41.95 -60.09
C PRO A 191 -4.80 -42.72 -59.50
N HIS A 192 -4.97 -44.02 -59.27
CA HIS A 192 -3.91 -44.87 -58.71
C HIS A 192 -2.71 -44.98 -59.67
N LEU A 193 -1.51 -44.83 -59.11
CA LEU A 193 -0.24 -44.91 -59.83
C LEU A 193 0.60 -46.09 -59.31
N GLU A 194 0.81 -47.10 -60.15
CA GLU A 194 1.60 -48.30 -59.80
C GLU A 194 3.08 -47.98 -59.49
N CYS A 195 3.61 -46.90 -60.06
CA CYS A 195 5.00 -46.46 -59.89
C CYS A 195 5.26 -45.64 -58.61
N LEU A 196 4.27 -45.43 -57.72
CA LEU A 196 4.46 -44.61 -56.51
C LEU A 196 5.56 -45.13 -55.58
N ALA A 197 5.63 -46.44 -55.37
CA ALA A 197 6.63 -47.04 -54.50
C ALA A 197 8.06 -46.78 -55.03
N GLU A 198 8.25 -46.87 -56.35
CA GLU A 198 9.53 -46.56 -56.99
C GLU A 198 9.88 -45.07 -56.82
N PHE A 199 8.91 -44.18 -57.04
CA PHE A 199 9.12 -42.74 -56.87
C PHE A 199 9.43 -42.35 -55.43
N GLN A 200 8.78 -42.99 -54.45
CA GLN A 200 9.10 -42.81 -53.03
C GLN A 200 10.55 -43.20 -52.72
N GLU A 201 10.97 -44.39 -53.13
CA GLU A 201 12.34 -44.85 -52.89
C GLU A 201 13.38 -43.94 -53.56
N LYS A 202 13.06 -43.44 -54.77
CA LYS A 202 13.91 -42.50 -55.49
C LYS A 202 14.01 -41.14 -54.78
N VAL A 203 12.91 -40.59 -54.25
CA VAL A 203 12.96 -39.31 -53.53
C VAL A 203 13.65 -39.44 -52.18
N ARG A 204 13.53 -40.57 -51.48
CA ARG A 204 14.31 -40.86 -50.26
C ARG A 204 15.82 -40.87 -50.53
N LYS A 205 16.24 -41.56 -51.60
CA LYS A 205 17.67 -41.67 -51.97
C LYS A 205 18.27 -40.36 -52.48
N THR A 206 17.52 -39.62 -53.30
CA THR A 206 18.05 -38.41 -53.97
C THR A 206 17.76 -37.12 -53.21
N ASN A 207 16.81 -37.14 -52.27
CA ASN A 207 16.22 -35.96 -51.64
C ASN A 207 15.79 -34.86 -52.63
N ASN A 208 15.51 -35.25 -53.89
CA ASN A 208 15.14 -34.31 -54.95
C ASN A 208 13.61 -34.29 -55.11
N PHE A 209 12.96 -33.49 -54.27
CA PHE A 209 11.51 -33.39 -54.24
C PHE A 209 10.90 -32.81 -55.53
N SER A 210 11.58 -31.86 -56.18
CA SER A 210 11.12 -31.28 -57.45
C SER A 210 11.08 -32.33 -58.57
N ALA A 211 12.11 -33.18 -58.66
CA ALA A 211 12.12 -34.28 -59.62
C ALA A 211 11.02 -35.32 -59.34
N PHE A 212 10.72 -35.57 -58.06
CA PHE A 212 9.62 -36.44 -57.64
C PHE A 212 8.26 -35.91 -58.11
N LEU A 213 7.94 -34.63 -57.87
CA LEU A 213 6.71 -34.01 -58.35
C LEU A 213 6.59 -34.06 -59.88
N ALA A 214 7.69 -33.80 -60.59
CA ALA A 214 7.71 -33.86 -62.05
C ALA A 214 7.44 -35.29 -62.58
N ASN A 215 7.98 -36.31 -61.92
CA ASN A 215 7.75 -37.71 -62.31
C ASN A 215 6.30 -38.14 -62.05
N ILE A 216 5.72 -37.74 -60.90
CA ILE A 216 4.29 -37.97 -60.63
C ILE A 216 3.42 -37.29 -61.69
N ARG A 217 3.69 -36.02 -62.01
CA ARG A 217 2.94 -35.30 -63.05
C ARG A 217 2.98 -36.03 -64.39
N LYS A 218 4.17 -36.49 -64.81
CA LYS A 218 4.34 -37.29 -66.04
C LYS A 218 3.54 -38.59 -65.99
N ALA A 219 3.53 -39.28 -64.85
CA ALA A 219 2.77 -40.51 -64.68
C ALA A 219 1.25 -40.27 -64.78
N PHE A 220 0.74 -39.17 -64.21
CA PHE A 220 -0.66 -38.78 -64.39
C PHE A 220 -0.98 -38.43 -65.85
N ILE A 221 -0.13 -37.66 -66.54
CA ILE A 221 -0.31 -37.34 -67.96
C ILE A 221 -0.35 -38.63 -68.80
N ALA A 222 0.53 -39.59 -68.52
CA ALA A 222 0.55 -40.88 -69.22
C ALA A 222 -0.75 -41.68 -69.01
N LYS A 223 -1.38 -41.58 -67.83
CA LYS A 223 -2.68 -42.21 -67.55
C LYS A 223 -3.86 -41.55 -68.29
N VAL A 224 -3.73 -40.30 -68.77
CA VAL A 224 -4.76 -39.65 -69.59
C VAL A 224 -4.66 -40.05 -71.07
N HIS A 225 -3.45 -40.36 -71.55
CA HIS A 225 -3.20 -40.69 -72.95
C HIS A 225 -3.33 -42.19 -73.27
N ASN A 226 -3.41 -43.05 -72.25
CA ASN A 226 -3.72 -44.48 -72.38
C ASN A 226 -5.21 -44.73 -72.16
#